data_AF-A0A965CWL2-F1
#
_entry.id   AF-A0A965CWL2-F1
#
_cell.length_a   1.000
_cell.length_b   1.000
_cell.length_c   1.000
_cell.angle_alpha   90.00
_cell.angle_beta   90.00
_cell.angle_gamma   90.00
#
_symmetry.space_group_name_H-M   'P 1'
#
loop_
_entity.id
_entity.type
_entity.pdbx_description
1 polymer ?
#
loop_
_entity_poly.entity_id
_entity_poly.type
_entity_poly.pdbx_seq_one_letter_code
_entity_poly.pdbx_strand_id
1 'polypeptide(L)' 'MLILGIETSCDETGIALHDSARGLLAHALHTQAAL' A
#
# COMPACT_ATOMS: atom_id res chain seq x y z
N MET A 1 0.91 4.43 16.39
CA MET A 1 -0.38 4.84 15.75
C MET A 1 -0.39 4.15 14.40
N LEU A 2 -1.47 3.44 14.10
CA LEU A 2 -1.60 2.74 12.83
C LEU A 2 -2.16 3.67 11.76
N ILE A 3 -1.52 3.68 10.59
CA ILE A 3 -1.86 4.44 9.40
C ILE A 3 -2.09 3.44 8.28
N LEU A 4 -3.25 3.51 7.63
CA LEU A 4 -3.56 2.76 6.42
C LEU A 4 -3.37 3.66 5.21
N GLY A 5 -2.38 3.34 4.36
CA GLY A 5 -2.14 3.99 3.09
C GLY A 5 -2.85 3.25 1.95
N ILE A 6 -3.47 4.02 1.05
CA ILE A 6 -4.10 3.53 -0.17
C ILE A 6 -3.59 4.40 -1.31
N GLU A 7 -3.01 3.78 -2.34
CA GLU A 7 -2.45 4.44 -3.51
C GLU A 7 -3.09 3.85 -4.78
N THR A 8 -3.75 4.70 -5.57
CA THR A 8 -4.57 4.28 -6.74
C THR A 8 -4.42 5.25 -7.92
N SER A 9 -3.27 5.91 -8.08
CA SER A 9 -3.10 6.95 -9.10
C SER A 9 -2.85 6.44 -10.53
N CYS A 10 -2.40 5.19 -10.70
CA CYS A 10 -2.01 4.65 -12.01
C CYS A 10 -2.68 3.28 -12.30
N ASP A 11 -1.92 2.32 -12.82
CA ASP A 11 -2.37 0.96 -13.18
C ASP A 11 -2.07 -0.09 -12.10
N GLU A 12 -1.55 0.33 -10.95
CA GLU A 12 -1.52 -0.48 -9.74
C GLU A 12 -2.37 0.11 -8.62
N THR A 13 -2.86 -0.77 -7.76
CA THR A 13 -3.40 -0.41 -6.46
C THR A 13 -2.49 -0.92 -5.35
N GLY A 14 -1.95 0.02 -4.59
CA GLY A 14 -1.09 -0.26 -3.44
C GLY A 14 -1.81 -0.07 -2.10
N ILE A 15 -1.59 -1.00 -1.18
CA ILE A 15 -2.04 -0.90 0.21
C ILE A 15 -0.82 -1.01 1.12
N ALA A 16 -0.74 -0.15 2.15
CA ALA A 16 0.31 -0.20 3.15
C ALA A 16 -0.25 -0.01 4.56
N LEU A 17 0.22 -0.81 5.52
CA LEU A 17 -0.02 -0.61 6.95
C LEU A 17 1.27 -0.12 7.60
N HIS A 18 1.25 1.10 8.13
CA HIS A 18 2.40 1.72 8.78
C HIS A 18 2.08 2.00 10.25
N ASP A 19 2.98 1.64 11.16
CA ASP A 19 2.93 2.10 12.55
C ASP A 19 3.93 3.22 12.77
N SER A 20 3.50 4.34 13.35
CA SER A 20 4.36 5.52 13.56
C SER A 20 5.65 5.27 14.35
N ALA A 21 5.72 4.23 15.19
CA ALA A 21 6.91 3.89 15.97
C ALA A 21 7.70 2.74 15.36
N ARG A 22 7.02 1.79 14.69
CA ARG A 22 7.63 0.55 14.18
C ARG A 22 7.91 0.57 12.67
N GLY A 23 7.45 1.58 11.96
CA GLY A 23 7.61 1.70 10.51
C GLY A 23 6.58 0.90 9.70
N LEU A 24 6.95 0.51 8.48
CA LEU A 24 6.10 -0.29 7.59
C LEU A 24 5.93 -1.71 8.14
N LEU A 25 4.68 -2.10 8.39
CA LEU A 25 4.33 -3.42 8.89
C LEU A 25 3.96 -4.41 7.78
N ALA A 26 3.26 -3.93 6.76
CA ALA A 26 2.86 -4.73 5.61
C ALA A 26 2.59 -3.84 4.39
N HIS A 27 2.78 -4.41 3.20
CA HIS A 27 2.33 -3.81 1.95
C HIS A 27 1.88 -4.88 0.96
N ALA A 28 0.97 -4.52 0.06
CA ALA A 28 0.55 -5.35 -1.05
C ALA A 28 0.33 -4.48 -2.28
N LEU A 29 0.60 -5.05 -3.45
CA LEU A 29 0.32 -4.45 -4.75
C LEU A 29 -0.61 -5.37 -5.53
N HIS A 30 -1.64 -4.78 -6.13
CA HIS A 30 -2.42 -5.39 -7.17
C HIS A 30 -2.10 -4.67 -8.47
N THR A 31 -1.80 -5.41 -9.55
CA THR A 31 -1.55 -4.84 -10.88
C THR A 31 -2.75 -5.08 -11.78
N GLN A 32 -3.13 -4.03 -12.50
CA GLN A 32 -4.16 -4.03 -13.52
C GLN A 32 -3.56 -4.03 -14.93
N ALA A 33 -2.23 -4.06 -15.05
CA ALA A 33 -1.55 -4.17 -16.32
C ALA A 33 -1.94 -5.50 -16.99
N ALA A 34 -2.41 -5.41 -18.25
CA ALA A 34 -2.66 -6.58 -19.07
C ALA A 34 -1.35 -7.11 -19.67
N LEU A 35 -1.18 -8.44 -19.66
CA LEU A 35 -0.07 -9.16 -20.30
C LEU A 35 -0.30 -9.34 -21.81
#